data_AF-A0A7S0QHE3-F1
#
_entry.id   AF-A0A7S0QHE3-F1
#
_cell.length_a   1.000
_cell.length_b   1.000
_cell.length_c   1.000
_cell.angle_alpha   90.00
_cell.angle_beta   90.00
_cell.angle_gamma   90.00
#
_symmetry.space_group_name_H-M   'P 1'
#
loop_
_entity.id
_entity.type
_entity.pdbx_description
1 polymer ?
#
loop_
_entity_poly.entity_id
_entity_poly.type
_entity_poly.pdbx_seq_one_letter_code
_entity_poly.pdbx_strand_id
1 'polypeptide(L)'
;MKQGVGWDSRLNEVFKTIRSGKFGNPVDFEPVLNSMENGNDRYLLAHDWASYLDAQARVDKAYVDRKGWLKKCLLAVSGMGFFSTDRTIEEYSAKIWKVEPCPRPDPRN
;
A
#
# COMPACT_ATOMS: atom_id res chain seq x y z
N MET A 1 11.59 -9.82 -22.07
CA MET A 1 12.47 -8.80 -21.45
C MET A 1 12.96 -7.89 -22.56
N LYS A 2 12.57 -6.60 -22.60
CA LYS A 2 13.20 -5.66 -23.54
C LYS A 2 14.64 -5.47 -23.07
N GLN A 3 15.58 -6.05 -23.80
CA GLN A 3 17.00 -5.75 -23.68
C GLN A 3 17.18 -4.24 -23.96
N GLY A 4 17.76 -3.49 -23.02
CA GLY A 4 18.32 -2.18 -23.32
C GLY A 4 17.98 -1.02 -22.38
N VAL A 5 17.09 -1.18 -21.39
CA VAL A 5 16.90 -0.12 -20.37
C VAL A 5 17.23 -0.73 -19.02
N GLY A 6 18.41 -0.38 -18.49
CA GLY A 6 18.78 -0.70 -17.11
C GLY A 6 17.76 -0.08 -16.14
N TRP A 7 17.68 -0.62 -14.93
CA TRP A 7 16.80 -0.07 -13.90
C TRP A 7 17.10 1.39 -13.60
N ASP A 8 16.11 2.08 -13.02
CA ASP A 8 16.21 3.47 -12.59
C ASP A 8 17.50 3.68 -11.78
N SER A 9 18.26 4.72 -12.13
CA SER A 9 19.56 4.99 -11.49
C SER A 9 19.43 5.19 -9.98
N ARG A 10 18.31 5.76 -9.52
CA ARG A 10 18.04 5.97 -8.08
C ARG A 10 17.85 4.65 -7.36
N LEU A 11 17.26 3.64 -7.99
CA LEU A 11 17.13 2.29 -7.43
C LEU A 11 18.49 1.61 -7.31
N ASN A 12 19.34 1.75 -8.33
CA ASN A 12 20.70 1.21 -8.28
C ASN A 12 21.54 1.84 -7.15
N GLU A 13 21.36 3.14 -6.88
CA GLU A 13 22.01 3.80 -5.73
C GLU A 13 21.51 3.27 -4.39
N VAL A 14 20.23 2.92 -4.28
CA VAL A 14 19.69 2.24 -3.08
C VAL A 14 20.37 0.89 -2.88
N PHE A 15 20.54 0.10 -3.93
CA PHE A 15 21.17 -1.22 -3.86
C PHE A 15 22.64 -1.11 -3.43
N LYS A 16 23.38 -0.16 -4.02
CA LYS A 16 24.76 0.15 -3.59
C LYS A 16 24.81 0.58 -2.13
N THR A 17 23.88 1.41 -1.69
CA THR A 17 23.83 1.89 -0.30
C THR A 17 23.56 0.75 0.68
N ILE A 18 22.66 -0.17 0.35
CA ILE A 18 22.39 -1.35 1.19
C ILE A 18 23.64 -2.25 1.24
N ARG A 19 24.27 -2.51 0.09
CA ARG A 19 25.50 -3.31 -0.01
C ARG A 19 26.72 -2.67 0.65
N SER A 20 26.71 -1.36 0.90
CA SER A 20 27.81 -0.66 1.57
C SER A 20 27.98 -1.01 3.05
N GLY A 21 27.04 -1.75 3.65
CA GLY A 21 27.07 -2.11 5.07
C GLY A 21 26.55 -1.01 6.01
N LYS A 22 25.98 0.07 5.46
CA LYS A 22 25.41 1.18 6.23
C LYS A 22 24.32 0.74 7.22
N PHE A 23 23.61 -0.35 6.93
CA PHE A 23 22.48 -0.83 7.73
C PHE A 23 22.77 -2.15 8.48
N GLY A 24 24.03 -2.56 8.58
CA GLY A 24 24.44 -3.83 9.17
C GLY A 24 25.22 -4.71 8.19
N ASN A 25 25.25 -6.02 8.42
CA ASN A 25 25.96 -6.95 7.55
C ASN A 25 25.28 -7.03 6.16
N PRO A 26 25.94 -6.66 5.05
CA PRO A 26 25.37 -6.69 3.71
C PRO A 26 24.80 -8.06 3.29
N VAL A 27 25.44 -9.14 3.75
CA VAL A 27 25.05 -10.51 3.41
C VAL A 27 23.62 -10.83 3.84
N ASP A 28 23.16 -10.23 4.94
CA ASP A 28 21.81 -10.44 5.46
C ASP A 28 20.74 -9.87 4.52
N PHE A 29 21.09 -8.88 3.70
CA PHE A 29 20.18 -8.22 2.75
C PHE A 29 20.22 -8.84 1.34
N GLU A 30 21.23 -9.64 1.02
CA GLU A 30 21.39 -10.25 -0.31
C GLU A 30 20.19 -11.10 -0.77
N PRO A 31 19.50 -11.88 0.08
CA PRO A 31 18.31 -12.60 -0.37
C PRO A 31 17.21 -11.68 -0.93
N VAL A 32 17.04 -10.49 -0.34
CA VAL A 32 16.05 -9.51 -0.79
C VAL A 32 16.48 -8.84 -2.09
N LEU A 33 17.74 -8.42 -2.21
CA LEU A 33 18.25 -7.79 -3.43
C LEU A 33 18.26 -8.77 -4.61
N ASN A 34 18.69 -10.01 -4.38
CA ASN A 34 18.70 -11.07 -5.39
C ASN A 34 17.30 -11.45 -5.86
N SER A 35 16.27 -11.32 -5.01
CA SER A 35 14.88 -11.56 -5.43
C SER A 35 14.41 -10.63 -6.54
N MET A 36 15.01 -9.43 -6.66
CA MET A 36 14.74 -8.49 -7.75
C MET A 36 15.69 -8.72 -8.93
N GLU A 37 17.00 -8.83 -8.68
CA GLU A 37 18.03 -8.92 -9.75
C GLU A 37 17.96 -10.25 -10.51
N ASN A 38 17.91 -11.36 -9.76
CA ASN A 38 17.92 -12.71 -10.30
C ASN A 38 16.53 -13.34 -10.31
N GLY A 39 15.61 -12.84 -9.48
CA GLY A 39 14.20 -13.26 -9.49
C GLY A 39 13.33 -12.60 -10.56
N ASN A 40 13.94 -11.88 -11.51
CA ASN A 40 13.29 -11.23 -12.64
C ASN A 40 12.18 -10.25 -12.22
N ASP A 41 12.39 -9.53 -11.11
CA ASP A 41 11.47 -8.53 -10.57
C ASP A 41 10.00 -8.98 -10.59
N ARG A 42 9.71 -10.16 -10.02
CA ARG A 42 8.39 -10.82 -10.10
C ARG A 42 7.21 -9.92 -9.69
N TYR A 43 7.44 -9.01 -8.76
CA TYR A 43 6.42 -8.12 -8.20
C TYR A 43 6.49 -6.69 -8.77
N LEU A 44 7.27 -6.47 -9.84
CA LEU A 44 7.35 -5.18 -10.54
C LEU A 44 7.85 -4.02 -9.66
N LEU A 45 8.70 -4.32 -8.66
CA LEU A 45 9.25 -3.32 -7.76
C LEU A 45 10.17 -2.34 -8.50
N ALA A 46 11.05 -2.86 -9.36
CA ALA A 46 11.94 -2.04 -10.15
C ALA A 46 11.19 -1.30 -11.26
N HIS A 47 10.15 -1.94 -11.81
CA HIS A 47 9.27 -1.33 -12.81
C HIS A 47 8.50 -0.12 -12.23
N ASP A 48 7.88 -0.26 -11.06
CA ASP A 48 7.05 0.79 -10.46
C ASP A 48 7.85 1.81 -9.63
N TRP A 49 9.16 1.62 -9.49
CA TRP A 49 10.02 2.49 -8.69
C TRP A 49 9.91 3.98 -9.06
N ALA A 50 9.99 4.30 -10.36
CA ALA A 50 9.97 5.69 -10.81
C ALA A 50 8.62 6.36 -10.53
N SER A 51 7.51 5.66 -10.83
CA SER A 51 6.16 6.18 -10.62
C SER A 51 5.82 6.31 -9.13
N TYR A 52 6.35 5.42 -8.29
CA TYR A 52 6.27 5.51 -6.84
C TYR A 52 6.97 6.77 -6.31
N LEU A 53 8.19 7.06 -6.75
CA LEU A 53 8.90 8.28 -6.36
C LEU A 53 8.17 9.55 -6.82
N ASP A 54 7.58 9.55 -8.02
CA ASP A 54 6.77 10.65 -8.50
C ASP A 54 5.47 10.83 -7.69
N ALA A 55 4.87 9.73 -7.22
CA ALA A 55 3.74 9.77 -6.29
C ALA A 55 4.17 10.37 -4.94
N GLN A 56 5.30 9.95 -4.37
CA GLN A 56 5.82 10.50 -3.13
C GLN A 56 6.14 12.00 -3.24
N ALA A 57 6.75 12.44 -4.34
CA ALA A 57 7.00 13.86 -4.59
C ALA A 57 5.69 14.69 -4.68
N ARG A 58 4.59 14.10 -5.17
CA ARG A 58 3.26 14.73 -5.13
C ARG A 58 2.68 14.76 -3.72
N VAL A 59 2.92 13.73 -2.90
CA VAL A 59 2.52 13.70 -1.48
C VAL A 59 3.22 14.82 -0.72
N ASP A 60 4.54 14.97 -0.87
CA ASP A 60 5.31 16.03 -0.21
C ASP A 60 4.76 17.42 -0.54
N LYS A 61 4.54 17.69 -1.83
CA LYS A 61 3.93 18.96 -2.29
C LYS A 61 2.53 19.16 -1.72
N ALA A 62 1.72 18.12 -1.68
CA ALA A 62 0.35 18.18 -1.16
C ALA A 62 0.32 18.39 0.36
N TYR A 63 1.32 17.89 1.09
CA TYR A 63 1.39 17.97 2.55
C TYR A 63 1.78 19.37 3.04
N VAL A 64 2.62 20.09 2.27
CA VAL A 64 2.96 21.49 2.56
C VAL A 64 1.71 22.39 2.57
N ASP A 65 0.76 22.15 1.65
CA ASP A 65 -0.55 22.81 1.67
C ASP A 65 -1.48 22.17 2.72
N ARG A 66 -1.39 22.64 3.96
CA ARG A 66 -2.20 22.13 5.08
C ARG A 66 -3.70 22.20 4.82
N LYS A 67 -4.21 23.27 4.19
CA LYS A 67 -5.65 23.42 3.93
C LYS A 67 -6.12 22.43 2.89
N GLY A 68 -5.36 22.31 1.79
CA GLY A 68 -5.63 21.31 0.75
C GLY A 68 -5.50 19.88 1.26
N TRP A 69 -4.55 19.59 2.14
CA TRP A 69 -4.39 18.29 2.78
C TRP A 69 -5.61 17.93 3.64
N LEU A 70 -6.03 18.83 4.54
CA LEU A 70 -7.21 18.62 5.39
C LEU A 70 -8.48 18.40 4.57
N LYS A 71 -8.66 19.16 3.49
CA LYS A 71 -9.78 18.95 2.56
C LYS A 71 -9.77 17.54 1.96
N LYS A 72 -8.61 17.03 1.54
CA LYS A 72 -8.48 15.65 1.02
C LYS A 72 -8.83 14.62 2.10
N CYS A 73 -8.35 14.80 3.33
CA CYS A 73 -8.66 13.91 4.45
C CYS A 73 -10.15 13.87 4.77
N LEU A 74 -10.81 15.03 4.84
CA LEU A 74 -12.24 15.13 5.12
C LEU A 74 -13.06 14.41 4.03
N LEU A 75 -12.75 14.67 2.76
CA LEU A 75 -13.41 14.00 1.64
C LEU A 75 -13.22 12.47 1.68
N ALA A 76 -12.01 12.01 2.00
CA ALA A 76 -11.73 10.58 2.12
C ALA A 76 -12.60 9.95 3.21
N VAL A 77 -12.62 10.51 4.43
CA VAL A 77 -13.42 10.00 5.55
C VAL A 77 -14.92 10.04 5.24
N SER A 78 -15.41 11.13 4.65
CA SER A 78 -16.83 11.25 4.24
C SER A 78 -17.24 10.23 3.18
N GLY A 79 -16.30 9.72 2.37
CA GLY A 79 -16.54 8.71 1.34
C GLY A 79 -16.49 7.25 1.83
N MET A 80 -16.20 6.99 3.10
CA MET A 80 -15.94 5.63 3.59
C MET A 80 -17.18 4.76 3.83
N GLY A 81 -18.39 5.31 3.76
CA GLY A 81 -19.63 4.61 4.14
C GLY A 81 -19.85 3.26 3.45
N PHE A 82 -19.49 3.16 2.17
CA PHE A 82 -19.60 1.90 1.40
C PHE A 82 -18.75 0.75 1.98
N PHE A 83 -17.61 1.08 2.58
CA PHE A 83 -16.65 0.11 3.11
C PHE A 83 -16.98 -0.33 4.56
N SER A 84 -18.15 0.06 5.10
CA SER A 84 -18.59 -0.44 6.40
C SER A 84 -18.80 -1.96 6.39
N THR A 85 -18.31 -2.63 7.44
CA THR A 85 -18.55 -4.06 7.64
C THR A 85 -20.02 -4.37 7.88
N ASP A 86 -20.79 -3.44 8.47
CA ASP A 86 -22.22 -3.64 8.75
C ASP A 86 -23.00 -3.93 7.47
N ARG A 87 -22.74 -3.13 6.42
CA ARG A 87 -23.28 -3.34 5.07
C ARG A 87 -22.89 -4.71 4.51
N THR A 88 -21.63 -5.11 4.69
CA THR A 88 -21.15 -6.43 4.23
C THR A 88 -21.85 -7.56 4.97
N ILE A 89 -22.00 -7.47 6.30
CA ILE A 89 -22.68 -8.49 7.11
C ILE A 89 -24.16 -8.58 6.73
N GLU A 90 -24.83 -7.46 6.51
CA GLU A 90 -26.23 -7.40 6.06
C GLU A 90 -26.39 -8.07 4.68
N GLU A 91 -25.46 -7.86 3.75
CA GLU A 91 -25.49 -8.54 2.46
C GLU A 91 -25.30 -10.06 2.59
N TYR A 92 -24.36 -10.49 3.44
CA TYR A 92 -24.14 -11.91 3.69
C TYR A 92 -25.36 -12.56 4.37
N SER A 93 -25.94 -11.90 5.37
CA SER A 93 -27.11 -12.40 6.10
C SER A 93 -28.31 -12.56 5.16
N ALA A 94 -28.59 -11.56 4.32
CA ALA A 94 -29.72 -11.57 3.40
C ALA A 94 -29.50 -12.48 2.17
N LYS A 95 -28.30 -12.47 1.57
CA LYS A 95 -28.07 -13.14 0.27
C LYS A 95 -27.58 -14.57 0.41
N ILE A 96 -26.78 -14.87 1.43
CA ILE A 96 -26.11 -16.18 1.57
C ILE A 96 -26.68 -16.97 2.74
N TRP A 97 -26.62 -16.44 3.96
CA TRP A 97 -26.93 -17.20 5.18
C TRP A 97 -28.42 -17.35 5.45
N LYS A 98 -29.23 -16.41 4.94
CA LYS A 98 -30.68 -16.36 5.16
C LYS A 98 -31.04 -16.30 6.65
N VAL A 99 -30.36 -15.41 7.37
CA VAL A 99 -30.57 -15.16 8.80
C VAL A 99 -30.96 -13.71 9.05
N GLU A 100 -31.78 -13.50 10.07
CA GLU A 100 -32.24 -12.18 10.51
C GLU A 100 -31.66 -11.81 11.88
N PRO A 101 -31.54 -10.51 12.21
CA PRO A 101 -31.14 -10.08 13.54
C PRO A 101 -32.04 -10.67 14.63
N CYS A 102 -31.45 -11.14 15.72
CA CYS A 102 -32.15 -11.62 16.91
C CYS A 102 -31.77 -10.75 18.12
N PRO A 103 -32.39 -9.58 18.29
CA PRO A 103 -32.13 -8.73 19.44
C PRO A 103 -32.48 -9.45 20.73
N ARG A 104 -31.61 -9.35 21.74
CA ARG A 104 -31.93 -9.86 23.07
C ARG A 104 -33.09 -9.03 23.66
N PRO A 105 -34.15 -9.66 24.22
CA PRO A 105 -35.20 -8.94 24.95
C PRO A 105 -34.62 -8.09 26.09
N ASP A 106 -35.22 -6.93 26.35
CA ASP A 106 -34.86 -6.10 27.50
C ASP A 106 -35.25 -6.86 28.79
N PRO A 107 -34.31 -7.10 29.73
CA PRO A 107 -34.61 -7.80 30.98
C PRO A 107 -35.59 -7.06 31.91
N ARG A 108 -36.02 -5.84 31.56
CA ARG A 108 -37.00 -5.04 32.31
C ARG A 108 -38.44 -5.20 31.81
N ASN A 109 -38.65 -5.92 30.71
CA ASN A 109 -39.97 -6.27 30.18
C ASN A 109 -40.27 -7.75 30.39
#